data_AF-A0A0F9TZI4-F1
#
_entry.id   AF-A0A0F9TZI4-F1
#
_cell.length_a   1.000
_cell.length_b   1.000
_cell.length_c   1.000
_cell.angle_alpha   90.00
_cell.angle_beta   90.00
_cell.angle_gamma   90.00
#
_symmetry.space_group_name_H-M   'P 1'
#
loop_
_entity.id
_entity.type
_entity.pdbx_description
1 polymer ?
#
loop_
_entity_poly.entity_id
_entity_poly.type
_entity_poly.pdbx_seq_one_letter_code
_entity_poly.pdbx_strand_id
1 'polypeptide(L)'
;MSNGEESAKVAAVATAEPTEDELKAELQKALDSGDFKAVATVSRKIDTIIRAREKSELDAKRAALDSMVDKVKAIYLKALKPLIDSGDLDAADGIWISHDFGEQAPTVRLMKAQPKASRAGGGGGGKKFDISTDDMLARHGADEYKDGMNFQQAWEHSTDKNWRYAIRQKLLKLEGVI
;
A
#
# COMPACT_ATOMS: atom_id res chain seq x y z
N MET A 1 60.98 -12.31 -34.23
CA MET A 1 60.41 -12.82 -32.96
C MET A 1 59.70 -11.65 -32.33
N SER A 2 58.43 -11.64 -31.94
CA SER A 2 57.41 -12.65 -31.75
C SER A 2 56.08 -11.88 -31.63
N ASN A 3 55.00 -12.44 -32.22
CA ASN A 3 53.59 -12.47 -31.82
C ASN A 3 53.05 -11.26 -31.02
N GLY A 4 52.03 -10.52 -31.47
CA GLY A 4 50.73 -11.03 -31.87
C GLY A 4 49.80 -10.99 -30.65
N GLU A 5 48.91 -10.00 -30.59
CA GLU A 5 47.70 -10.08 -29.78
C GLU A 5 46.65 -9.09 -30.30
N GLU A 6 45.95 -9.59 -31.30
CA GLU A 6 44.65 -9.18 -31.77
C GLU A 6 43.64 -9.40 -30.63
N SER A 7 43.41 -8.39 -29.78
CA SER A 7 42.33 -8.44 -28.80
C SER A 7 41.02 -8.02 -29.45
N ALA A 8 40.37 -8.98 -30.12
CA ALA A 8 38.99 -8.89 -30.54
C ALA A 8 38.08 -8.63 -29.33
N LYS A 9 37.71 -7.36 -29.13
CA LYS A 9 36.70 -6.95 -28.14
C LYS A 9 35.34 -7.37 -28.71
N VAL A 10 34.91 -8.59 -28.41
CA VAL A 10 33.55 -9.07 -28.68
C VAL A 10 32.59 -8.12 -27.96
N ALA A 11 31.97 -7.23 -28.71
CA ALA A 11 30.84 -6.46 -28.24
C ALA A 11 29.75 -7.46 -27.86
N ALA A 12 29.51 -7.61 -26.55
CA ALA A 12 28.34 -8.30 -26.06
C ALA A 12 27.13 -7.59 -26.67
N VAL A 13 26.53 -8.22 -27.67
CA VAL A 13 25.24 -7.81 -28.22
C VAL A 13 24.28 -7.91 -27.04
N ALA A 14 23.94 -6.76 -26.45
CA ALA A 14 22.85 -6.66 -25.52
C ALA A 14 21.62 -7.12 -26.30
N THR A 15 21.21 -8.37 -26.09
CA THR A 15 19.93 -8.88 -26.57
C THR A 15 18.88 -7.95 -26.00
N ALA A 16 18.33 -7.08 -26.84
CA ALA A 16 17.24 -6.20 -26.48
C ALA A 16 16.16 -7.07 -25.81
N GLU A 17 15.74 -6.68 -24.61
CA GLU A 17 14.66 -7.40 -23.94
C GLU A 17 13.44 -7.38 -24.87
N PRO A 18 12.80 -8.54 -25.10
CA PRO A 18 11.65 -8.63 -25.98
C PRO A 18 10.52 -7.74 -25.46
N THR A 19 9.91 -7.01 -26.38
CA THR A 19 8.80 -6.10 -26.08
C THR A 19 7.55 -6.86 -25.62
N GLU A 20 6.63 -6.16 -24.94
CA GLU A 20 5.37 -6.76 -24.47
C GLU A 20 4.57 -7.39 -25.61
N ASP A 21 4.59 -6.76 -26.80
CA ASP A 21 3.87 -7.24 -27.99
C ASP A 21 4.53 -8.49 -28.59
N GLU A 22 5.87 -8.57 -28.59
CA GLU A 22 6.62 -9.76 -29.02
C GLU A 22 6.36 -10.95 -28.09
N LEU A 23 6.33 -10.72 -26.77
CA LEU A 23 6.02 -11.77 -25.80
C LEU A 23 4.56 -12.23 -25.87
N LYS A 24 3.61 -11.34 -26.16
CA LYS A 24 2.20 -11.73 -26.41
C LYS A 24 2.07 -12.59 -27.66
N ALA A 25 2.79 -12.25 -28.73
CA ALA A 25 2.83 -13.06 -29.94
C ALA A 25 3.47 -14.44 -29.69
N GLU A 26 4.55 -14.52 -28.91
CA GLU A 26 5.17 -15.78 -28.49
C GLU A 26 4.25 -16.61 -27.59
N LEU A 27 3.48 -15.96 -26.70
CA LEU A 27 2.51 -16.62 -25.84
C LEU A 27 1.40 -17.25 -26.67
N GLN A 28 0.85 -16.51 -27.65
CA GLN A 28 -0.17 -17.02 -28.55
C GLN A 28 0.33 -18.22 -29.35
N LYS A 29 1.55 -18.12 -29.89
CA LYS A 29 2.19 -19.21 -30.62
C LYS A 29 2.39 -20.47 -29.74
N ALA A 30 2.78 -20.29 -28.48
CA ALA A 30 2.95 -21.39 -27.53
C ALA A 30 1.62 -22.05 -27.11
N LEU A 31 0.55 -21.26 -27.02
CA LEU A 31 -0.82 -21.76 -26.80
C LEU A 31 -1.32 -22.56 -27.99
N ASP A 32 -1.15 -22.03 -29.21
CA ASP A 32 -1.56 -22.68 -30.46
C ASP A 32 -0.80 -23.98 -30.70
N SER A 33 0.46 -24.07 -30.25
CA SER A 33 1.27 -25.29 -30.35
C SER A 33 1.07 -26.27 -29.19
N GLY A 34 0.27 -25.94 -28.17
CA GLY A 34 0.07 -26.75 -26.97
C GLY A 34 1.33 -26.93 -26.11
N ASP A 35 2.33 -26.07 -26.25
CA ASP A 35 3.57 -26.15 -25.46
C ASP A 35 3.42 -25.38 -24.14
N PHE A 36 2.84 -26.06 -23.15
CA PHE A 36 2.60 -25.47 -21.83
C PHE A 36 3.87 -25.06 -21.09
N LYS A 37 5.05 -25.61 -21.43
CA LYS A 37 6.32 -25.17 -20.83
C LYS A 37 6.75 -23.83 -21.42
N ALA A 38 6.59 -23.65 -22.73
CA ALA A 38 6.80 -22.36 -23.38
C ALA A 38 5.80 -21.31 -22.89
N VAL A 39 4.51 -21.66 -22.76
CA VAL A 39 3.47 -20.80 -22.17
C VAL A 39 3.90 -20.32 -20.78
N ALA A 40 4.26 -21.23 -19.87
CA ALA A 40 4.67 -20.87 -18.52
C ALA A 40 5.91 -19.96 -18.49
N THR A 41 6.84 -20.16 -19.42
CA THR A 41 8.07 -19.37 -19.50
C THR A 41 7.79 -17.95 -20.01
N VAL A 42 6.98 -17.82 -21.06
CA VAL A 42 6.61 -16.53 -21.66
C VAL A 42 5.72 -15.73 -20.70
N SER A 43 4.74 -16.36 -20.04
CA SER A 43 3.90 -15.69 -19.04
C SER A 43 4.71 -15.08 -17.89
N ARG A 44 5.73 -15.77 -17.38
CA ARG A 44 6.61 -15.21 -16.32
C ARG A 44 7.39 -13.99 -16.78
N LYS A 45 7.80 -13.95 -18.05
CA LYS A 45 8.50 -12.79 -18.63
C LYS A 45 7.54 -11.61 -18.77
N ILE A 46 6.31 -11.84 -19.23
CA ILE A 46 5.27 -10.81 -19.30
C ILE A 46 4.99 -10.24 -17.91
N ASP A 47 4.78 -11.09 -16.90
CA ASP A 47 4.56 -10.66 -15.51
C ASP A 47 5.71 -9.79 -14.98
N THR A 48 6.95 -10.12 -15.34
CA THR A 48 8.14 -9.37 -14.91
C THR A 48 8.16 -7.97 -15.51
N ILE A 49 7.87 -7.84 -16.81
CA ILE A 49 7.83 -6.55 -17.51
C ILE A 49 6.66 -5.70 -17.02
N ILE A 50 5.47 -6.29 -16.83
CA ILE A 50 4.31 -5.58 -16.29
C ILE A 50 4.62 -5.04 -14.90
N ARG A 51 5.17 -5.85 -14.00
CA ARG A 51 5.55 -5.38 -12.65
C ARG A 51 6.61 -4.29 -12.68
N ALA A 52 7.59 -4.39 -13.57
CA ALA A 52 8.61 -3.36 -13.72
C ALA A 52 8.01 -2.03 -14.19
N ARG A 53 7.06 -2.07 -15.13
CA ARG A 53 6.31 -0.91 -15.62
C ARG A 53 5.39 -0.33 -14.55
N GLU A 54 4.60 -1.15 -13.87
CA GLU A 54 3.73 -0.70 -12.78
C GLU A 54 4.55 -0.02 -11.68
N LYS A 55 5.72 -0.57 -11.35
CA LYS A 55 6.64 0.03 -10.39
C LYS A 55 7.15 1.38 -10.88
N SER A 56 7.59 1.50 -12.13
CA SER A 56 8.08 2.78 -12.66
C SER A 56 6.98 3.84 -12.74
N GLU A 57 5.75 3.46 -13.08
CA GLU A 57 4.59 4.33 -13.06
C GLU A 57 4.24 4.79 -11.63
N LEU A 58 4.30 3.88 -10.64
CA LEU A 58 4.09 4.23 -9.23
C LEU A 58 5.18 5.15 -8.71
N ASP A 59 6.44 4.89 -9.04
CA ASP A 59 7.57 5.74 -8.64
C ASP A 59 7.47 7.14 -9.27
N ALA A 60 7.06 7.23 -10.53
CA ALA A 60 6.79 8.51 -11.20
C ALA A 60 5.63 9.28 -10.53
N LYS A 61 4.53 8.59 -10.18
CA LYS A 61 3.40 9.21 -9.44
C LYS A 61 3.83 9.69 -8.05
N ARG A 62 4.66 8.92 -7.34
CA ARG A 62 5.22 9.33 -6.04
C ARG A 62 6.09 10.56 -6.16
N ALA A 63 7.02 10.59 -7.12
CA ALA A 63 7.86 11.76 -7.36
C ALA A 63 7.03 13.01 -7.68
N ALA A 64 5.94 12.85 -8.47
CA ALA A 64 5.02 13.94 -8.73
C ALA A 64 4.30 14.42 -7.46
N LEU A 65 3.82 13.52 -6.60
CA LEU A 65 3.17 13.86 -5.33
C LEU A 65 4.15 14.56 -4.37
N ASP A 66 5.38 14.07 -4.25
CA ASP A 66 6.41 14.68 -3.41
C ASP A 66 6.68 16.13 -3.83
N SER A 67 6.68 16.41 -5.13
CA SER A 67 6.80 17.79 -5.65
C SER A 67 5.64 18.71 -5.27
N MET A 68 4.48 18.15 -4.90
CA MET A 68 3.30 18.91 -4.45
C MET A 68 3.29 19.13 -2.94
N VAL A 69 3.99 18.30 -2.15
CA VAL A 69 4.02 18.39 -0.68
C VAL A 69 4.43 19.79 -0.23
N ASP A 70 5.50 20.34 -0.81
CA ASP A 70 5.99 21.68 -0.42
C ASP A 70 5.00 22.79 -0.77
N LYS A 71 4.29 22.66 -1.89
CA LYS A 71 3.24 23.62 -2.28
C LYS A 71 2.09 23.60 -1.28
N VAL A 72 1.61 22.41 -0.91
CA VAL A 72 0.53 22.24 0.07
C VAL A 72 0.98 22.74 1.45
N LYS A 73 2.20 22.40 1.88
CA LYS A 73 2.79 22.87 3.14
C LYS A 73 2.85 24.41 3.19
N ALA A 74 3.29 25.06 2.12
CA ALA A 74 3.36 26.51 2.05
C ALA A 74 1.98 27.17 2.21
N ILE A 75 0.94 26.59 1.60
CA ILE A 75 -0.45 27.07 1.72
C ILE A 75 -0.93 26.97 3.17
N TYR A 76 -0.74 25.81 3.81
CA TYR A 76 -1.13 25.63 5.22
C TYR A 76 -0.37 26.58 6.15
N LEU A 77 0.95 26.72 5.99
CA LEU A 77 1.74 27.64 6.81
C LEU A 77 1.27 29.08 6.66
N LYS A 78 0.94 29.53 5.44
CA LYS A 78 0.40 30.86 5.20
C LYS A 78 -0.93 31.09 5.92
N ALA A 79 -1.81 30.08 5.93
CA ALA A 79 -3.11 30.16 6.60
C ALA A 79 -2.98 30.12 8.13
N LEU A 80 -2.03 29.35 8.67
CA LEU A 80 -1.80 29.21 10.10
C LEU A 80 -0.99 30.37 10.70
N LYS A 81 -0.19 31.07 9.89
CA LYS A 81 0.72 32.12 10.35
C LYS A 81 0.06 33.18 11.24
N PRO A 82 -1.13 33.73 10.95
CA PRO A 82 -1.77 34.70 11.84
C PRO A 82 -2.08 34.16 13.24
N LEU A 83 -2.44 32.87 13.35
CA LEU A 83 -2.74 32.21 14.63
C LEU A 83 -1.46 31.88 15.42
N ILE A 84 -0.35 31.64 14.70
CA ILE A 84 0.96 31.49 15.30
C ILE A 84 1.45 32.85 15.81
N ASP A 85 1.37 33.88 14.97
CA ASP A 85 1.86 35.22 15.28
C ASP A 85 1.02 35.91 16.38
N SER A 86 -0.26 35.53 16.56
CA SER A 86 -1.13 36.02 17.65
C SER A 86 -0.89 35.35 19.00
N GLY A 87 -0.16 34.23 19.04
CA GLY A 87 0.05 33.42 20.25
C GLY A 87 -1.12 32.53 20.62
N ASP A 88 -2.19 32.47 19.81
CA ASP A 88 -3.38 31.62 20.08
C ASP A 88 -3.03 30.12 20.12
N LEU A 89 -1.88 29.75 19.56
CA LEU A 89 -1.36 28.39 19.49
C LEU A 89 -0.23 28.10 20.47
N ASP A 90 0.16 29.03 21.35
CA ASP A 90 1.31 28.89 22.26
C ASP A 90 1.16 27.71 23.23
N ALA A 91 -0.09 27.33 23.54
CA ALA A 91 -0.38 26.18 24.36
C ALA A 91 -0.29 24.83 23.61
N ALA A 92 -0.06 24.83 22.29
CA ALA A 92 0.05 23.63 21.47
C ALA A 92 1.48 23.47 20.93
N ASP A 93 2.02 22.26 21.02
CA ASP A 93 3.34 21.91 20.50
C ASP A 93 3.29 21.45 19.03
N GLY A 94 2.08 21.26 18.49
CA GLY A 94 1.89 20.92 17.08
C GLY A 94 0.43 20.88 16.65
N ILE A 95 0.22 20.85 15.34
CA ILE A 95 -1.11 20.76 14.73
C ILE A 95 -1.12 19.53 13.80
N TRP A 96 -2.09 18.65 14.00
CA TRP A 96 -2.37 17.55 13.08
C TRP A 96 -3.63 17.91 12.28
N ILE A 97 -3.50 17.92 10.96
CA ILE A 97 -4.59 18.19 10.03
C ILE A 97 -4.76 16.96 9.16
N SER A 98 -5.97 16.41 9.13
CA SER A 98 -6.37 15.36 8.20
C SER A 98 -7.49 15.88 7.34
N HIS A 99 -7.25 15.86 6.03
CA HIS A 99 -8.24 16.20 5.04
C HIS A 99 -8.22 15.11 3.96
N ASP A 100 -9.33 14.40 3.87
CA ASP A 100 -9.62 13.55 2.72
C ASP A 100 -10.34 14.42 1.67
N PHE A 101 -9.98 14.31 0.39
CA PHE A 101 -10.61 15.04 -0.70
C PHE A 101 -12.02 14.50 -1.04
N GLY A 102 -12.55 13.56 -0.25
CA GLY A 102 -13.94 13.12 -0.27
C GLY A 102 -14.90 14.04 0.50
N GLU A 103 -16.01 13.47 0.98
CA GLU A 103 -17.14 14.21 1.59
C GLU A 103 -16.91 14.65 3.05
N GLN A 104 -15.83 14.20 3.69
CA GLN A 104 -15.60 14.49 5.10
C GLN A 104 -14.92 15.85 5.29
N ALA A 105 -15.47 16.64 6.21
CA ALA A 105 -14.86 17.90 6.62
C ALA A 105 -13.44 17.66 7.19
N PRO A 106 -12.49 18.60 6.98
CA PRO A 106 -11.16 18.52 7.56
C PRO A 106 -11.21 18.36 9.08
N THR A 107 -10.42 17.43 9.60
CA THR A 107 -10.26 17.23 11.05
C THR A 107 -8.94 17.85 11.50
N VAL A 108 -9.01 18.75 12.48
CA VAL A 108 -7.83 19.39 13.10
C VAL A 108 -7.71 18.96 14.56
N ARG A 109 -6.49 18.60 14.98
CA ARG A 109 -6.15 18.29 16.38
C ARG A 109 -4.92 19.07 16.81
N LEU A 110 -5.02 19.78 17.94
CA LEU A 110 -3.88 20.40 18.60
C LEU A 110 -3.17 19.36 19.48
N MET A 111 -1.87 19.25 19.32
CA MET A 111 -1.03 18.27 20.01
C MET A 111 -0.23 18.99 21.09
N LYS A 112 -0.13 18.40 22.28
CA LYS A 112 0.85 18.77 23.30
C LYS A 112 1.93 17.68 23.36
N ALA A 113 3.18 18.10 23.50
CA ALA A 113 4.36 17.31 23.77
C ALA A 113 4.43 16.85 25.24
N GLN A 114 3.30 16.84 25.96
CA GLN A 114 3.25 16.04 27.17
C GLN A 114 3.57 14.60 26.77
N PRO A 115 4.42 13.89 27.53
CA PRO A 115 4.53 12.45 27.35
C PRO A 115 3.11 11.93 27.43
N LYS A 116 2.63 11.32 26.34
CA LYS A 116 1.38 10.56 26.38
C LYS A 116 1.50 9.75 27.66
N ALA A 117 0.66 10.03 28.66
CA ALA A 117 0.55 9.18 29.84
C ALA A 117 0.54 7.77 29.29
N SER A 118 1.52 6.95 29.71
CA SER A 118 1.78 5.63 29.16
C SER A 118 0.44 4.94 29.03
N ARG A 119 -0.13 4.92 27.82
CA ARG A 119 -1.31 4.09 27.59
C ARG A 119 -0.76 2.71 27.77
N ALA A 120 -1.12 2.09 28.89
CA ALA A 120 -0.89 0.68 29.08
C ALA A 120 -1.43 -0.02 27.81
N GLY A 121 -0.52 -0.61 27.04
CA GLY A 121 -0.86 -1.41 25.87
C GLY A 121 -0.99 -0.64 24.56
N GLY A 122 -0.01 -0.83 23.67
CA GLY A 122 -0.14 -0.39 22.28
C GLY A 122 1.02 -0.72 21.34
N GLY A 123 2.03 -1.48 21.77
CA GLY A 123 3.08 -2.01 20.88
C GLY A 123 2.74 -3.42 20.40
N GLY A 124 3.08 -3.73 19.13
CA GLY A 124 3.14 -5.06 18.52
C GLY A 124 1.77 -5.72 18.27
N GLY A 125 1.39 -6.18 17.09
CA GLY A 125 2.23 -6.74 16.04
C GLY A 125 2.65 -8.17 16.40
N GLY A 126 1.70 -9.10 16.43
CA GLY A 126 1.95 -10.54 16.61
C GLY A 126 1.26 -11.15 17.83
N LYS A 127 0.18 -11.92 17.60
CA LYS A 127 -0.54 -12.78 18.56
C LYS A 127 -0.95 -12.14 19.90
N LYS A 128 -1.85 -11.15 19.90
CA LYS A 128 -2.43 -10.63 21.15
C LYS A 128 -3.60 -11.44 21.70
N PHE A 129 -4.21 -12.30 20.89
CA PHE A 129 -5.41 -13.03 21.26
C PHE A 129 -5.25 -14.47 20.78
N ASP A 130 -5.48 -15.43 21.67
CA ASP A 130 -5.46 -16.88 21.38
C ASP A 130 -6.74 -17.33 20.65
N ILE A 131 -7.23 -16.50 19.73
CA ILE A 131 -8.39 -16.80 18.88
C ILE A 131 -8.14 -16.25 17.47
N SER A 132 -8.32 -17.11 16.46
CA SER A 132 -8.17 -16.71 15.06
C SER A 132 -9.39 -15.93 14.58
N THR A 133 -9.28 -15.19 13.47
CA THR A 133 -10.47 -14.53 12.91
C THR A 133 -11.47 -15.58 12.41
N ASP A 134 -10.97 -16.68 11.86
CA ASP A 134 -11.81 -17.74 11.30
C ASP A 134 -12.62 -18.44 12.41
N ASP A 135 -12.04 -18.62 13.60
CA ASP A 135 -12.78 -19.15 14.76
C ASP A 135 -13.90 -18.21 15.21
N MET A 136 -13.65 -16.90 15.23
CA MET A 136 -14.67 -15.90 15.58
C MET A 136 -15.76 -15.81 14.51
N LEU A 137 -15.39 -15.92 13.23
CA LEU A 137 -16.34 -15.95 12.13
C LEU A 137 -17.20 -17.22 12.13
N ALA A 138 -16.64 -18.37 12.55
CA ALA A 138 -17.44 -19.58 12.71
C ALA A 138 -18.56 -19.42 13.76
N ARG A 139 -18.37 -18.55 14.75
CA ARG A 139 -19.34 -18.31 15.84
C ARG A 139 -20.29 -17.14 15.56
N HIS A 140 -19.73 -16.03 15.06
CA HIS A 140 -20.41 -14.74 14.90
C HIS A 140 -20.58 -14.32 13.44
N GLY A 141 -20.17 -15.15 12.47
CA GLY A 141 -20.19 -14.82 11.05
C GLY A 141 -21.58 -14.48 10.51
N ALA A 142 -22.62 -15.05 11.10
CA ALA A 142 -24.02 -14.78 10.75
C ALA A 142 -24.59 -13.52 11.41
N ASP A 143 -23.91 -12.97 12.42
CA ASP A 143 -24.38 -11.77 13.13
C ASP A 143 -24.25 -10.53 12.24
N GLU A 144 -25.14 -9.55 12.44
CA GLU A 144 -25.13 -8.32 11.64
C GLU A 144 -23.90 -7.46 11.96
N TYR A 145 -23.13 -7.09 10.94
CA TYR A 145 -21.97 -6.22 11.06
C TYR A 145 -22.32 -4.74 10.82
N LYS A 146 -22.88 -4.45 9.64
CA LYS A 146 -23.28 -3.12 9.20
C LYS A 146 -24.09 -3.20 7.90
N ASP A 147 -25.04 -2.28 7.71
CA ASP A 147 -25.75 -2.05 6.44
C ASP A 147 -26.42 -3.33 5.90
N GLY A 148 -26.98 -4.17 6.79
CA GLY A 148 -27.62 -5.43 6.43
C GLY A 148 -26.67 -6.57 6.03
N MET A 149 -25.35 -6.36 6.13
CA MET A 149 -24.33 -7.36 5.86
C MET A 149 -23.88 -8.03 7.16
N ASN A 150 -23.71 -9.35 7.14
CA ASN A 150 -23.17 -10.09 8.27
C ASN A 150 -21.63 -10.08 8.30
N PHE A 151 -21.03 -10.50 9.42
CA PHE A 151 -19.57 -10.50 9.59
C PHE A 151 -18.83 -11.35 8.55
N GLN A 152 -19.40 -12.48 8.15
CA GLN A 152 -18.81 -13.36 7.13
C GLN A 152 -18.75 -12.66 5.76
N GLN A 153 -19.88 -12.12 5.33
CA GLN A 153 -20.00 -11.39 4.07
C GLN A 153 -19.08 -10.15 4.08
N ALA A 154 -19.04 -9.42 5.18
CA ALA A 154 -18.18 -8.23 5.30
C ALA A 154 -16.69 -8.56 5.22
N TRP A 155 -16.28 -9.72 5.75
CA TRP A 155 -14.91 -10.21 5.72
C TRP A 155 -14.49 -10.69 4.32
N GLU A 156 -15.41 -11.35 3.61
CA GLU A 156 -15.19 -11.85 2.25
C GLU A 156 -15.23 -10.74 1.20
N HIS A 157 -16.06 -9.71 1.41
CA HIS A 157 -16.28 -8.61 0.45
C HIS A 157 -15.05 -7.73 0.21
N SER A 158 -14.05 -7.74 1.09
CA SER A 158 -12.86 -6.91 0.94
C SER A 158 -11.57 -7.61 1.41
N THR A 159 -10.51 -7.45 0.63
CA THR A 159 -9.14 -7.87 0.96
C THR A 159 -8.30 -6.73 1.56
N ASP A 160 -8.89 -5.54 1.71
CA ASP A 160 -8.22 -4.40 2.32
C ASP A 160 -7.86 -4.70 3.79
N LYS A 161 -6.61 -4.43 4.15
CA LYS A 161 -6.07 -4.76 5.48
C LYS A 161 -6.73 -3.93 6.59
N ASN A 162 -7.04 -2.67 6.32
CA ASN A 162 -7.65 -1.79 7.32
C ASN A 162 -9.12 -2.18 7.55
N TRP A 163 -9.83 -2.52 6.47
CA TRP A 163 -11.20 -3.02 6.52
C TRP A 163 -11.29 -4.33 7.31
N ARG A 164 -10.45 -5.32 6.97
CA ARG A 164 -10.38 -6.60 7.71
C ARG A 164 -10.00 -6.38 9.17
N TYR A 165 -9.07 -5.47 9.45
CA TYR A 165 -8.73 -5.14 10.83
C TYR A 165 -9.92 -4.56 11.61
N ALA A 166 -10.71 -3.66 11.01
CA ALA A 166 -11.91 -3.11 11.63
C ALA A 166 -12.97 -4.18 11.94
N ILE A 167 -13.19 -5.13 11.02
CA ILE A 167 -14.08 -6.28 11.24
C ILE A 167 -13.58 -7.13 12.40
N ARG A 168 -12.28 -7.48 12.39
CA ARG A 168 -11.66 -8.28 13.46
C ARG A 168 -11.79 -7.60 14.83
N GLN A 169 -11.65 -6.28 14.90
CA GLN A 169 -11.83 -5.53 16.15
C GLN A 169 -13.26 -5.64 16.69
N LYS A 170 -14.28 -5.63 15.83
CA LYS A 170 -15.66 -5.84 16.27
C LYS A 170 -15.92 -7.28 16.71
N LEU A 171 -15.38 -8.27 16.00
CA LEU A 171 -15.46 -9.68 16.39
C LEU A 171 -14.81 -9.93 17.76
N LEU A 172 -13.64 -9.34 18.02
CA LEU A 172 -12.97 -9.46 19.33
C LEU A 172 -13.79 -8.87 20.49
N LYS A 173 -14.61 -7.83 20.23
CA LYS A 173 -15.55 -7.28 21.22
C LYS A 173 -16.72 -8.22 21.48
N LEU A 174 -17.23 -8.89 20.44
CA LEU A 174 -18.32 -9.88 20.59
C LEU A 174 -17.86 -11.09 21.41
N GLU A 175 -16.62 -11.51 21.24
CA GLU A 175 -15.98 -12.56 22.05
C GLU A 175 -15.63 -12.09 23.48
N GLY A 176 -15.81 -10.81 23.81
CA GLY A 176 -15.48 -10.25 25.12
C GLY A 176 -13.98 -10.20 25.43
N VAL A 177 -13.13 -10.22 24.39
CA VAL A 177 -11.67 -10.25 24.52
C VAL A 177 -11.07 -8.83 24.61
N ILE A 178 -11.76 -7.82 24.07
CA ILE A 178 -11.38 -6.39 24.15
C ILE A 178 -12.58 -5.48 24.42
#